data_AF-A0A7S4FEM0-F1
#
_entry.id   AF-A0A7S4FEM0-F1
#
_cell.length_a   1.000
_cell.length_b   1.000
_cell.length_c   1.000
_cell.angle_alpha   90.00
_cell.angle_beta   90.00
_cell.angle_gamma   90.00
#
_symmetry.space_group_name_H-M   'P 1'
#
loop_
_entity.id
_entity.type
_entity.pdbx_description
1 polymer ?
#
loop_
_entity_poly.entity_id
_entity_poly.type
_entity_poly.pdbx_seq_one_letter_code
_entity_poly.pdbx_strand_id
1 'polypeptide(L)'
;KTDLNGTVVWVRDFADWKTERPQYWPILPTDAVVVPGTDLLLVADGYGSSFVHGLNKNTGEYVEGSTFGGKGGTIQPLRFNTPHGISLDPRVRAPAGSPAHAPVFVVSDRSNERLVWVLANGEFVASAPMRDRGPGMALPCNVDTHVDPDAGPVAVVPSLGTSLSDLTGASVGIFNGSNALLSTIAVADLIGDLGHQHPHDAIFLPNGDLVVCCWSGPGNPGQGPAKG
;
A
#
# COMPACT_ATOMS: atom_id res chain seq x y z
N LYS A 1 1.18 -15.70 6.24
CA LYS A 1 -0.29 -15.80 5.98
C LYS A 1 -0.91 -16.70 7.03
N THR A 2 -2.08 -16.33 7.53
CA THR A 2 -2.89 -17.16 8.43
C THR A 2 -4.25 -17.49 7.82
N ASP A 3 -4.92 -18.51 8.34
CA ASP A 3 -6.36 -18.70 8.15
C ASP A 3 -7.17 -17.78 9.09
N LEU A 4 -8.50 -17.89 9.06
CA LEU A 4 -9.41 -17.10 9.92
C LEU A 4 -9.35 -17.50 11.40
N ASN A 5 -8.74 -18.64 11.74
CA ASN A 5 -8.52 -19.07 13.12
C ASN A 5 -7.15 -18.62 13.65
N GLY A 6 -6.36 -17.91 12.84
CA GLY A 6 -5.00 -17.50 13.18
C GLY A 6 -3.93 -18.58 12.98
N THR A 7 -4.27 -19.72 12.38
CA THR A 7 -3.29 -20.77 12.06
C THR A 7 -2.37 -20.27 10.95
N VAL A 8 -1.05 -20.34 11.15
CA VAL A 8 -0.08 -20.00 10.11
C VAL A 8 -0.14 -21.05 8.99
N VAL A 9 -0.51 -20.62 7.79
CA VAL A 9 -0.58 -21.48 6.59
C VAL A 9 0.63 -21.31 5.67
N TRP A 10 1.36 -20.20 5.83
CA TRP A 10 2.56 -19.90 5.05
C TRP A 10 3.42 -18.86 5.76
N VAL A 11 4.74 -19.06 5.74
CA VAL A 11 5.74 -18.14 6.29
C VAL A 11 7.03 -18.21 5.47
N ARG A 12 7.73 -17.09 5.36
CA ARG A 12 9.07 -16.99 4.76
C ARG A 12 9.95 -16.15 5.67
N ASP A 13 11.10 -16.70 6.06
CA ASP A 13 12.20 -15.97 6.69
C ASP A 13 13.12 -15.45 5.59
N PHE A 14 13.60 -14.20 5.68
CA PHE A 14 14.53 -13.61 4.70
C PHE A 14 15.96 -13.46 5.22
N ALA A 15 16.34 -14.10 6.33
CA ALA A 15 17.67 -13.97 6.91
C ALA A 15 18.81 -14.33 5.93
N ASP A 16 18.55 -15.25 5.00
CA ASP A 16 19.44 -15.65 3.90
C ASP A 16 19.79 -14.50 2.93
N TRP A 17 18.91 -13.51 2.79
CA TRP A 17 19.15 -12.36 1.92
C TRP A 17 20.31 -11.48 2.39
N LYS A 18 20.69 -11.52 3.68
CA LYS A 18 21.91 -10.86 4.18
C LYS A 18 23.15 -11.23 3.36
N THR A 19 23.23 -12.49 2.95
CA THR A 19 24.39 -13.04 2.23
C THR A 19 24.10 -13.23 0.75
N GLU A 20 22.92 -13.70 0.38
CA GLU A 20 22.59 -14.02 -1.01
C GLU A 20 22.20 -12.79 -1.84
N ARG A 21 21.58 -11.80 -1.19
CA ARG A 21 21.02 -10.60 -1.85
C ARG A 21 21.30 -9.33 -1.01
N PRO A 22 22.58 -9.05 -0.67
CA PRO A 22 22.93 -7.94 0.22
C PRO A 22 22.47 -6.56 -0.30
N GLN A 23 22.26 -6.41 -1.62
CA GLN A 23 21.74 -5.19 -2.23
C GLN A 23 20.27 -4.88 -1.88
N TYR A 24 19.52 -5.86 -1.40
CA TYR A 24 18.12 -5.70 -0.95
C TYR A 24 17.99 -5.82 0.57
N TRP A 25 19.10 -5.90 1.30
CA TRP A 25 19.11 -6.00 2.75
C TRP A 25 19.23 -4.60 3.41
N PRO A 26 18.51 -4.31 4.51
CA PRO A 26 17.48 -5.13 5.14
C PRO A 26 16.19 -5.16 4.32
N ILE A 27 15.53 -6.32 4.31
CA ILE A 27 14.16 -6.46 3.85
C ILE A 27 13.23 -6.45 5.06
N LEU A 28 12.34 -5.46 5.11
CA LEU A 28 11.34 -5.24 6.15
C LEU A 28 9.99 -4.97 5.46
N PRO A 29 9.32 -6.04 4.98
CA PRO A 29 8.10 -5.93 4.20
C PRO A 29 6.96 -5.27 4.96
N THR A 30 6.14 -4.52 4.23
CA THR A 30 4.96 -3.84 4.77
C THR A 30 3.67 -4.41 4.21
N ASP A 31 3.69 -4.90 2.97
CA ASP A 31 2.51 -5.48 2.32
C ASP A 31 2.88 -6.42 1.17
N ALA A 32 1.94 -7.25 0.72
CA ALA A 32 2.14 -8.16 -0.39
C ALA A 32 0.84 -8.50 -1.14
N VAL A 33 0.95 -8.70 -2.45
CA VAL A 33 -0.18 -9.06 -3.32
C VAL A 33 0.18 -10.17 -4.29
N VAL A 34 -0.73 -11.14 -4.46
CA VAL A 34 -0.57 -12.21 -5.45
C VAL A 34 -0.99 -11.69 -6.82
N VAL A 35 -0.16 -11.91 -7.84
CA VAL A 35 -0.48 -11.56 -9.21
C VAL A 35 -1.48 -12.59 -9.77
N PRO A 36 -2.72 -12.18 -10.13
CA PRO A 36 -3.77 -13.11 -10.54
C PRO A 36 -3.35 -14.00 -11.70
N GLY A 37 -3.68 -15.29 -11.63
CA GLY A 37 -3.41 -16.27 -12.69
C GLY A 37 -1.94 -16.70 -12.81
N THR A 38 -1.06 -16.29 -11.89
CA THR A 38 0.38 -16.64 -11.91
C THR A 38 0.83 -17.20 -10.56
N ASP A 39 2.07 -17.69 -10.49
CA ASP A 39 2.72 -18.05 -9.22
C ASP A 39 3.52 -16.89 -8.60
N LEU A 40 3.36 -15.65 -9.09
CA LEU A 40 4.09 -14.50 -8.60
C LEU A 40 3.37 -13.83 -7.41
N LEU A 41 4.12 -13.59 -6.34
CA LEU A 41 3.79 -12.78 -5.18
C LEU A 41 4.66 -11.52 -5.22
N LEU A 42 4.06 -10.34 -5.29
CA LEU A 42 4.76 -9.08 -5.14
C LEU A 42 4.80 -8.69 -3.66
N VAL A 43 5.97 -8.33 -3.15
CA VAL A 43 6.20 -7.95 -1.76
C VAL A 43 6.77 -6.54 -1.73
N ALA A 44 6.04 -5.60 -1.14
CA ALA A 44 6.49 -4.24 -0.96
C ALA A 44 7.38 -4.14 0.29
N ASP A 45 8.65 -3.79 0.08
CA ASP A 45 9.64 -3.62 1.14
C ASP A 45 9.67 -2.18 1.67
N GLY A 46 8.57 -1.79 2.33
CA GLY A 46 8.33 -0.42 2.76
C GLY A 46 9.30 0.11 3.81
N TYR A 47 9.66 -0.71 4.81
CA TYR A 47 10.52 -0.27 5.90
C TYR A 47 12.00 -0.62 5.70
N GLY A 48 12.31 -1.44 4.70
CA GLY A 48 13.67 -1.84 4.36
C GLY A 48 14.21 -1.07 3.16
N SER A 49 14.42 -1.79 2.06
CA SER A 49 15.13 -1.33 0.87
C SER A 49 14.31 -0.42 -0.06
N SER A 50 12.99 -0.28 0.16
CA SER A 50 12.04 0.46 -0.70
C SER A 50 11.94 -0.08 -2.13
N PHE A 51 12.23 -1.37 -2.31
CA PHE A 51 11.93 -2.12 -3.53
C PHE A 51 10.58 -2.84 -3.42
N VAL A 52 10.06 -3.28 -4.57
CA VAL A 52 9.03 -4.32 -4.64
C VAL A 52 9.69 -5.57 -5.21
N HIS A 53 9.55 -6.69 -4.52
CA HIS A 53 10.18 -7.97 -4.87
C HIS A 53 9.16 -9.00 -5.34
N GLY A 54 9.49 -9.71 -6.42
CA GLY A 54 8.75 -10.86 -6.89
C GLY A 54 9.26 -12.15 -6.26
N LEU A 55 8.37 -12.88 -5.60
CA LEU A 55 8.60 -14.20 -5.01
C LEU A 55 7.64 -15.22 -5.62
N ASN A 56 7.99 -16.50 -5.57
CA ASN A 56 7.04 -17.56 -5.84
C ASN A 56 6.03 -17.63 -4.68
N LYS A 57 4.72 -17.54 -4.96
CA LYS A 57 3.67 -17.51 -3.95
C LYS A 57 3.54 -18.81 -3.14
N ASN A 58 3.99 -19.93 -3.70
CA ASN A 58 3.89 -21.25 -3.08
C ASN A 58 5.16 -21.54 -2.25
N THR A 59 6.35 -21.25 -2.78
CA THR A 59 7.64 -21.60 -2.14
C THR A 59 8.27 -20.45 -1.34
N GLY A 60 7.94 -19.19 -1.66
CA GLY A 60 8.62 -18.01 -1.10
C GLY A 60 10.03 -17.76 -1.63
N GLU A 61 10.44 -18.50 -2.66
CA GLU A 61 11.71 -18.30 -3.34
C GLU A 61 11.67 -17.02 -4.18
N TYR A 62 12.83 -16.36 -4.28
CA TYR A 62 12.98 -15.18 -5.11
C TYR A 62 12.86 -15.52 -6.59
N VAL A 63 12.11 -14.71 -7.34
CA VAL A 63 12.02 -14.82 -8.80
C VAL A 63 13.03 -13.86 -9.43
N GLU A 64 14.05 -14.41 -10.08
CA GLU A 64 15.14 -13.63 -10.66
C GLU A 64 14.62 -12.57 -11.66
N GLY A 65 15.21 -11.37 -11.62
CA GLY A 65 14.76 -10.25 -12.44
C GLY A 65 13.40 -9.64 -12.09
N SER A 66 12.72 -10.12 -11.04
CA SER A 66 11.38 -9.63 -10.64
C SER A 66 11.43 -8.60 -9.51
N THR A 67 12.46 -7.76 -9.45
CA THR A 67 12.57 -6.65 -8.48
C THR A 67 12.57 -5.31 -9.20
N PHE A 68 11.81 -4.35 -8.69
CA PHE A 68 11.76 -2.98 -9.23
C PHE A 68 11.60 -1.93 -8.13
N GLY A 69 11.85 -0.67 -8.47
CA GLY A 69 11.80 0.44 -7.52
C GLY A 69 13.16 0.75 -6.89
N GLY A 70 13.18 0.80 -5.57
CA GLY A 70 14.34 1.20 -4.76
C GLY A 70 14.19 2.62 -4.23
N LYS A 71 14.96 2.95 -3.19
CA LYS A 71 14.84 4.21 -2.46
C LYS A 71 15.01 5.45 -3.36
N GLY A 72 14.05 6.37 -3.34
CA GLY A 72 14.05 7.63 -4.07
C GLY A 72 12.62 8.12 -4.38
N GLY A 73 12.46 9.05 -5.33
CA GLY A 73 11.15 9.60 -5.70
C GLY A 73 10.92 9.81 -7.20
N THR A 74 11.84 9.34 -8.05
CA THR A 74 11.73 9.47 -9.51
C THR A 74 10.75 8.48 -10.12
N ILE A 75 10.21 8.81 -11.31
CA ILE A 75 9.41 7.89 -12.13
C ILE A 75 10.27 7.12 -13.13
N GLN A 76 11.34 7.74 -13.65
CA GLN A 76 12.31 7.12 -14.56
C GLN A 76 13.74 7.42 -14.11
N PRO A 77 14.47 6.42 -13.57
CA PRO A 77 13.97 5.08 -13.22
C PRO A 77 12.92 5.18 -12.10
N LEU A 78 12.01 4.20 -12.02
CA LEU A 78 10.99 4.18 -10.97
C LEU A 78 11.66 3.97 -9.60
N ARG A 79 11.32 4.82 -8.64
CA ARG A 79 11.82 4.79 -7.25
C ARG A 79 10.68 5.06 -6.29
N PHE A 80 10.78 4.47 -5.10
CA PHE A 80 9.83 4.63 -4.00
C PHE A 80 10.53 5.10 -2.74
N ASN A 81 9.78 5.66 -1.81
CA ASN A 81 10.24 5.94 -0.46
C ASN A 81 9.14 5.47 0.48
N THR A 82 9.36 4.30 1.09
CA THR A 82 8.34 3.59 1.86
C THR A 82 7.14 3.18 0.98
N PRO A 83 7.33 2.26 0.00
CA PRO A 83 6.20 1.60 -0.66
C PRO A 83 5.45 0.76 0.39
N HIS A 84 4.43 1.34 1.03
CA HIS A 84 3.84 0.76 2.24
C HIS A 84 2.80 -0.30 1.92
N GLY A 85 1.78 0.06 1.12
CA GLY A 85 0.75 -0.84 0.65
C GLY A 85 0.95 -1.19 -0.81
N ILE A 86 0.52 -2.38 -1.22
CA ILE A 86 0.45 -2.80 -2.62
C ILE A 86 -0.80 -3.65 -2.85
N SER A 87 -1.65 -3.22 -3.77
CA SER A 87 -2.90 -3.93 -4.08
C SER A 87 -3.21 -3.93 -5.57
N LEU A 88 -4.09 -4.83 -5.99
CA LEU A 88 -4.63 -4.84 -7.35
C LEU A 88 -5.66 -3.71 -7.47
N ASP A 89 -5.56 -2.88 -8.50
CA ASP A 89 -6.55 -1.85 -8.81
C ASP A 89 -7.29 -2.18 -10.12
N PRO A 90 -8.44 -2.88 -10.06
CA PRO A 90 -9.20 -3.28 -11.25
C PRO A 90 -9.85 -2.09 -11.97
N ARG A 91 -9.81 -0.88 -11.37
CA ARG A 91 -10.37 0.35 -11.94
C ARG A 91 -9.45 0.93 -13.00
N VAL A 92 -8.14 0.66 -12.91
CA VAL A 92 -7.13 1.17 -13.84
C VAL A 92 -6.87 0.14 -14.94
N ARG A 93 -6.63 0.62 -16.17
CA ARG A 93 -6.29 -0.21 -17.33
C ARG A 93 -4.81 -0.05 -17.65
N ALA A 94 -4.17 -1.16 -18.03
CA ALA A 94 -2.80 -1.13 -18.51
C ALA A 94 -2.67 -0.26 -19.78
N PRO A 95 -1.50 0.39 -20.00
CA PRO A 95 -1.25 1.15 -21.21
C PRO A 95 -1.42 0.35 -22.49
N ALA A 96 -1.67 1.04 -23.61
CA ALA A 96 -1.69 0.41 -24.91
C ALA A 96 -0.33 -0.23 -25.23
N GLY A 97 -0.33 -1.49 -25.67
CA GLY A 97 0.89 -2.27 -25.92
C GLY A 97 1.29 -3.22 -24.78
N SER A 98 0.70 -3.08 -23.59
CA SER A 98 0.79 -4.11 -22.55
C SER A 98 0.02 -5.37 -22.97
N PRO A 99 0.34 -6.55 -22.38
CA PRO A 99 -0.45 -7.76 -22.59
C PRO A 99 -1.95 -7.51 -22.35
N ALA A 100 -2.81 -8.11 -23.17
CA ALA A 100 -4.24 -7.97 -23.02
C ALA A 100 -4.66 -8.37 -21.59
N HIS A 101 -5.40 -7.49 -20.92
CA HIS A 101 -5.86 -7.66 -19.53
C HIS A 101 -4.73 -7.76 -18.48
N ALA A 102 -3.56 -7.16 -18.74
CA ALA A 102 -2.50 -7.08 -17.73
C ALA A 102 -3.04 -6.40 -16.44
N PRO A 103 -2.90 -7.04 -15.26
CA PRO A 103 -3.33 -6.45 -14.00
C PRO A 103 -2.47 -5.23 -13.67
N VAL A 104 -3.11 -4.18 -13.17
CA VAL A 104 -2.45 -2.97 -12.67
C VAL A 104 -2.48 -2.99 -11.14
N PHE A 105 -1.33 -2.74 -10.54
CA PHE A 105 -1.17 -2.66 -9.10
C PHE A 105 -0.98 -1.21 -8.68
N VAL A 106 -1.54 -0.84 -7.55
CA VAL A 106 -1.30 0.47 -6.91
C VAL A 106 -0.38 0.28 -5.73
N VAL A 107 0.64 1.12 -5.64
CA VAL A 107 1.59 1.19 -4.54
C VAL A 107 1.35 2.49 -3.77
N SER A 108 1.13 2.38 -2.46
CA SER A 108 1.09 3.53 -1.55
C SER A 108 2.53 3.97 -1.23
N ASP A 109 3.08 4.88 -2.03
CA ASP A 109 4.43 5.41 -1.88
C ASP A 109 4.43 6.50 -0.80
N ARG A 110 4.34 6.05 0.46
CA ARG A 110 3.94 6.87 1.62
C ARG A 110 4.78 8.12 1.79
N SER A 111 6.11 7.96 1.83
CA SER A 111 7.02 9.07 2.15
C SER A 111 7.22 10.02 0.97
N ASN A 112 6.81 9.61 -0.23
CA ASN A 112 6.67 10.50 -1.38
C ASN A 112 5.24 11.04 -1.55
N GLU A 113 4.33 10.71 -0.63
CA GLU A 113 2.98 11.26 -0.51
C GLU A 113 2.16 11.11 -1.80
N ARG A 114 2.26 9.94 -2.42
CA ARG A 114 1.60 9.65 -3.70
C ARG A 114 1.14 8.19 -3.79
N LEU A 115 0.18 7.96 -4.66
CA LEU A 115 -0.12 6.63 -5.19
C LEU A 115 0.60 6.46 -6.53
N VAL A 116 1.12 5.26 -6.79
CA VAL A 116 1.79 4.92 -8.04
C VAL A 116 1.19 3.64 -8.59
N TRP A 117 0.71 3.68 -9.82
CA TRP A 117 0.20 2.50 -10.52
C TRP A 117 1.29 1.90 -11.41
N VAL A 118 1.45 0.59 -11.34
CA VAL A 118 2.48 -0.18 -12.06
C VAL A 118 1.93 -1.50 -12.58
N LEU A 119 2.59 -2.07 -13.58
CA LEU A 119 2.40 -3.47 -13.95
C LEU A 119 3.25 -4.39 -13.04
N ALA A 120 3.01 -5.70 -13.11
CA ALA A 120 3.73 -6.69 -12.28
C ALA A 120 5.26 -6.69 -12.49
N ASN A 121 5.74 -6.22 -13.64
CA ASN A 121 7.16 -6.09 -13.96
C ASN A 121 7.76 -4.73 -13.53
N GLY A 122 6.99 -3.86 -12.86
CA GLY A 122 7.43 -2.54 -12.42
C GLY A 122 7.32 -1.43 -13.47
N GLU A 123 6.75 -1.71 -14.64
CA GLU A 123 6.46 -0.68 -15.63
C GLU A 123 5.46 0.34 -15.08
N PHE A 124 5.82 1.62 -15.14
CA PHE A 124 4.99 2.72 -14.66
C PHE A 124 3.75 2.90 -15.52
N VAL A 125 2.58 3.03 -14.87
CA VAL A 125 1.29 3.32 -15.52
C VAL A 125 0.86 4.75 -15.24
N ALA A 126 0.80 5.15 -13.96
CA ALA A 126 0.35 6.47 -13.55
C ALA A 126 0.82 6.81 -12.13
N SER A 127 0.69 8.08 -11.73
CA SER A 127 0.84 8.50 -10.33
C SER A 127 -0.13 9.61 -9.98
N ALA A 128 -0.54 9.67 -8.71
CA ALA A 128 -1.39 10.73 -8.20
C ALA A 128 -0.88 11.22 -6.83
N PRO A 129 -0.71 12.54 -6.63
CA PRO A 129 -0.32 13.09 -5.33
C PRO A 129 -1.46 12.92 -4.32
N MET A 130 -1.11 12.76 -3.05
CA MET A 130 -2.06 12.55 -1.94
C MET A 130 -2.16 13.74 -0.97
N ARG A 131 -1.07 14.50 -0.77
CA ARG A 131 -1.00 15.63 0.17
C ARG A 131 -2.18 16.60 0.08
N ASP A 132 -2.53 17.01 -1.13
CA ASP A 132 -3.53 18.06 -1.36
C ASP A 132 -4.92 17.51 -1.72
N ARG A 133 -5.15 16.22 -1.49
CA ARG A 133 -6.40 15.56 -1.90
C ARG A 133 -7.51 15.70 -0.88
N GLY A 134 -7.17 16.00 0.36
CA GLY A 134 -8.08 16.19 1.49
C GLY A 134 -7.29 16.31 2.80
N PRO A 135 -7.93 16.76 3.88
CA PRO A 135 -7.27 16.84 5.18
C PRO A 135 -6.77 15.46 5.61
N GLY A 136 -5.54 15.39 6.12
CA GLY A 136 -4.98 14.15 6.67
C GLY A 136 -4.57 13.08 5.66
N MET A 137 -4.56 13.40 4.37
CA MET A 137 -4.40 12.40 3.31
C MET A 137 -2.96 12.16 2.86
N ALA A 138 -1.98 12.94 3.35
CA ALA A 138 -0.65 13.01 2.75
C ALA A 138 0.12 11.68 2.76
N LEU A 139 -0.04 10.87 3.80
CA LEU A 139 0.76 9.66 4.01
C LEU A 139 -0.05 8.38 3.76
N PRO A 140 -0.29 7.97 2.50
CA PRO A 140 -1.12 6.80 2.19
C PRO A 140 -0.49 5.51 2.75
N CYS A 141 -1.32 4.62 3.26
CA CYS A 141 -0.89 3.35 3.86
C CYS A 141 -1.29 2.13 3.02
N ASN A 142 -2.51 2.12 2.49
CA ASN A 142 -3.03 1.04 1.66
C ASN A 142 -4.05 1.62 0.66
N VAL A 143 -4.47 0.82 -0.31
CA VAL A 143 -5.63 1.06 -1.15
C VAL A 143 -6.46 -0.22 -1.23
N ASP A 144 -7.74 -0.14 -0.93
CA ASP A 144 -8.70 -1.19 -1.27
C ASP A 144 -9.77 -0.65 -2.22
N THR A 145 -10.34 -1.53 -3.05
CA THR A 145 -11.29 -1.11 -4.10
C THR A 145 -12.59 -1.90 -4.01
N HIS A 146 -13.69 -1.23 -4.39
CA HIS A 146 -15.03 -1.82 -4.40
C HIS A 146 -15.83 -1.30 -5.59
N VAL A 147 -16.94 -1.96 -5.91
CA VAL A 147 -17.93 -1.46 -6.87
C VAL A 147 -19.21 -1.18 -6.10
N ASP A 148 -19.41 0.08 -5.77
CA ASP A 148 -20.64 0.56 -5.14
C ASP A 148 -21.79 0.57 -6.17
N PRO A 149 -23.02 0.17 -5.79
CA PRO A 149 -24.16 0.14 -6.70
C PRO A 149 -24.51 1.50 -7.31
N ASP A 150 -24.25 2.60 -6.59
CA ASP A 150 -24.65 3.95 -6.99
C ASP A 150 -23.46 4.77 -7.51
N ALA A 151 -22.30 4.70 -6.83
CA ALA A 151 -21.10 5.44 -7.19
C ALA A 151 -20.22 4.72 -8.22
N GLY A 152 -20.48 3.44 -8.50
CA GLY A 152 -19.66 2.61 -9.35
C GLY A 152 -18.32 2.26 -8.68
N PRO A 153 -17.21 2.14 -9.45
CA PRO A 153 -15.92 1.78 -8.87
C PRO A 153 -15.41 2.86 -7.90
N VAL A 154 -15.05 2.44 -6.69
CA VAL A 154 -14.52 3.30 -5.63
C VAL A 154 -13.24 2.71 -5.05
N ALA A 155 -12.45 3.57 -4.39
CA ALA A 155 -11.31 3.16 -3.59
C ALA A 155 -11.33 3.82 -2.22
N VAL A 156 -10.78 3.13 -1.23
CA VAL A 156 -10.54 3.65 0.11
C VAL A 156 -9.05 3.69 0.37
N VAL A 157 -8.58 4.81 0.90
CA VAL A 157 -7.16 5.06 1.17
C VAL A 157 -6.99 5.57 2.60
N PRO A 158 -6.55 4.74 3.55
CA PRO A 158 -6.13 5.20 4.87
C PRO A 158 -4.81 5.97 4.77
N SER A 159 -4.72 7.10 5.47
CA SER A 159 -3.53 7.95 5.50
C SER A 159 -3.19 8.40 6.93
N LEU A 160 -1.88 8.49 7.24
CA LEU A 160 -1.39 8.81 8.60
C LEU A 160 -1.44 10.29 8.98
N GLY A 161 -2.00 11.17 8.15
CA GLY A 161 -2.10 12.59 8.48
C GLY A 161 -1.32 13.50 7.55
N THR A 162 -0.74 14.56 8.13
CA THR A 162 -0.22 15.73 7.40
C THR A 162 1.19 15.53 6.83
N SER A 163 2.11 14.94 7.59
CA SER A 163 3.50 14.71 7.14
C SER A 163 4.21 13.69 8.03
N LEU A 164 5.36 13.15 7.62
CA LEU A 164 6.12 12.20 8.46
C LEU A 164 6.57 12.77 9.81
N SER A 165 6.71 14.10 9.91
CA SER A 165 7.03 14.81 11.14
C SER A 165 5.80 15.20 11.96
N ASP A 166 4.60 15.04 11.39
CA ASP A 166 3.33 15.45 11.97
C ASP A 166 2.21 14.51 11.51
N LEU A 167 1.97 13.46 12.31
CA LEU A 167 0.95 12.44 12.06
C LEU A 167 -0.45 12.85 12.57
N THR A 168 -0.72 14.14 12.71
CA THR A 168 -2.04 14.64 13.12
C THR A 168 -3.04 14.66 11.96
N GLY A 169 -4.33 14.67 12.30
CA GLY A 169 -5.42 14.77 11.33
C GLY A 169 -5.63 13.52 10.47
N ALA A 170 -5.04 12.39 10.85
CA ALA A 170 -5.08 11.16 10.07
C ALA A 170 -6.51 10.75 9.69
N SER A 171 -6.67 10.34 8.43
CA SER A 171 -7.97 10.23 7.78
C SER A 171 -8.03 9.06 6.83
N VAL A 172 -9.25 8.66 6.47
CA VAL A 172 -9.52 7.69 5.41
C VAL A 172 -10.26 8.39 4.29
N GLY A 173 -9.67 8.45 3.10
CA GLY A 173 -10.28 9.06 1.92
C GLY A 173 -11.02 8.02 1.09
N ILE A 174 -12.21 8.37 0.61
CA ILE A 174 -13.01 7.58 -0.33
C ILE A 174 -12.98 8.27 -1.68
N PHE A 175 -12.53 7.57 -2.71
CA PHE A 175 -12.30 8.10 -4.06
C PHE A 175 -13.19 7.39 -5.08
N ASN A 176 -13.68 8.11 -6.09
CA ASN A 176 -14.40 7.51 -7.20
C ASN A 176 -13.46 6.88 -8.25
N GLY A 177 -14.05 6.30 -9.31
CA GLY A 177 -13.31 5.64 -10.39
C GLY A 177 -12.40 6.56 -11.20
N SER A 178 -12.62 7.87 -11.15
CA SER A 178 -11.73 8.89 -11.75
C SER A 178 -10.69 9.41 -10.76
N ASN A 179 -10.54 8.76 -9.60
CA ASN A 179 -9.72 9.18 -8.49
C ASN A 179 -10.08 10.58 -7.94
N ALA A 180 -11.31 11.07 -8.08
CA ALA A 180 -11.73 12.26 -7.34
C ALA A 180 -12.13 11.88 -5.90
N LEU A 181 -11.76 12.70 -4.91
CA LEU A 181 -12.18 12.49 -3.53
C LEU A 181 -13.70 12.71 -3.45
N LEU A 182 -14.42 11.71 -2.95
CA LEU A 182 -15.85 11.77 -2.69
C LEU A 182 -16.15 12.20 -1.25
N SER A 183 -15.41 11.61 -0.30
CA SER A 183 -15.63 11.82 1.13
C SER A 183 -14.37 11.47 1.92
N THR A 184 -14.32 11.96 3.15
CA THR A 184 -13.25 11.68 4.11
C THR A 184 -13.85 11.28 5.45
N ILE A 185 -13.32 10.22 6.05
CA ILE A 185 -13.55 9.87 7.45
C ILE A 185 -12.37 10.43 8.24
N ALA A 186 -12.62 11.48 9.03
CA ALA A 186 -11.61 12.11 9.88
C ALA A 186 -11.34 11.25 11.13
N VAL A 187 -10.67 10.12 10.95
CA VAL A 187 -10.48 9.08 11.98
C VAL A 187 -9.88 9.64 13.27
N ALA A 188 -8.82 10.45 13.16
CA ALA A 188 -8.17 11.05 14.32
C ALA A 188 -9.13 11.96 15.12
N ASP A 189 -10.00 12.71 14.46
CA ASP A 189 -10.96 13.61 15.12
C ASP A 189 -12.15 12.83 15.72
N LEU A 190 -12.57 11.76 15.06
CA LEU A 190 -13.76 10.98 15.47
C LEU A 190 -13.47 10.06 16.66
N ILE A 191 -12.33 9.37 16.63
CA ILE A 191 -12.01 8.29 17.57
C ILE A 191 -10.55 8.31 18.05
N GLY A 192 -9.78 9.37 17.74
CA GLY A 192 -8.39 9.48 18.15
C GLY A 192 -8.20 9.52 19.66
N ASP A 193 -9.10 10.16 20.40
CA ASP A 193 -9.10 10.21 21.88
C ASP A 193 -9.37 8.84 22.52
N LEU A 194 -9.91 7.88 21.76
CA LEU A 194 -10.04 6.49 22.17
C LEU A 194 -8.78 5.66 21.88
N GLY A 195 -7.71 6.30 21.42
CA GLY A 195 -6.47 5.63 21.01
C GLY A 195 -6.53 5.06 19.60
N HIS A 196 -7.28 5.68 18.68
CA HIS A 196 -7.33 5.27 17.26
C HIS A 196 -6.86 6.40 16.34
N GLN A 197 -5.65 6.89 16.57
CA GLN A 197 -5.17 8.09 15.90
C GLN A 197 -4.71 7.85 14.46
N HIS A 198 -4.28 6.63 14.10
CA HIS A 198 -3.52 6.38 12.88
C HIS A 198 -4.14 5.21 12.10
N PRO A 199 -5.04 5.46 11.12
CA PRO A 199 -5.56 4.42 10.26
C PRO A 199 -4.43 3.89 9.36
N HIS A 200 -4.06 2.64 9.55
CA HIS A 200 -3.00 1.97 8.79
C HIS A 200 -3.56 1.09 7.67
N ASP A 201 -4.79 0.63 7.82
CA ASP A 201 -5.45 -0.18 6.82
C ASP A 201 -6.96 0.12 6.80
N ALA A 202 -7.59 -0.01 5.64
CA ALA A 202 -9.02 0.09 5.47
C ALA A 202 -9.46 -0.78 4.30
N ILE A 203 -10.53 -1.55 4.50
CA ILE A 203 -11.11 -2.41 3.47
C ILE A 203 -12.62 -2.18 3.37
N PHE A 204 -13.17 -2.42 2.18
CA PHE A 204 -14.60 -2.54 1.97
C PHE A 204 -15.09 -3.94 2.33
N LEU A 205 -16.24 -4.01 2.98
CA LEU A 205 -17.04 -5.21 3.11
C LEU A 205 -17.95 -5.37 1.88
N PRO A 206 -18.48 -6.57 1.61
CA PRO A 206 -19.35 -6.82 0.45
C PRO A 206 -20.60 -5.93 0.39
N ASN A 207 -21.06 -5.40 1.52
CA ASN A 207 -22.20 -4.50 1.62
C ASN A 207 -21.85 -3.01 1.50
N GLY A 208 -20.58 -2.66 1.27
CA GLY A 208 -20.09 -1.28 1.15
C GLY A 208 -19.62 -0.65 2.47
N ASP A 209 -19.80 -1.32 3.61
CA ASP A 209 -19.26 -0.85 4.89
C ASP A 209 -17.73 -0.87 4.88
N LEU A 210 -17.12 -0.04 5.72
CA LEU A 210 -15.66 0.03 5.86
C LEU A 210 -15.22 -0.53 7.21
N VAL A 211 -14.19 -1.38 7.18
CA VAL A 211 -13.43 -1.75 8.38
C VAL A 211 -12.10 -1.03 8.34
N VAL A 212 -11.79 -0.26 9.39
CA VAL A 212 -10.55 0.52 9.50
C VAL A 212 -9.69 -0.04 10.63
N CYS A 213 -8.48 -0.47 10.29
CA CYS A 213 -7.48 -0.89 11.27
C CYS A 213 -6.66 0.33 11.70
N CYS A 214 -6.80 0.70 12.97
CA CYS A 214 -6.07 1.81 13.56
C CYS A 214 -4.96 1.31 14.46
N TRP A 215 -3.78 1.91 14.36
CA TRP A 215 -2.74 1.74 15.35
C TRP A 215 -2.90 2.75 16.47
N SER A 216 -2.65 2.34 17.71
CA SER A 216 -2.97 3.17 18.87
C SER A 216 -1.98 4.30 19.16
N GLY A 217 -0.87 4.37 18.43
CA GLY A 217 0.15 5.39 18.66
C GLY A 217 0.76 5.35 20.07
N PRO A 218 1.81 6.13 20.32
CA PRO A 218 2.12 6.57 21.69
C PRO A 218 0.99 7.46 22.23
N GLY A 219 0.85 7.57 23.55
CA GLY A 219 -0.23 8.34 24.18
C GLY A 219 -0.26 9.85 23.89
N ASN A 220 0.74 10.39 23.19
CA ASN A 220 0.79 11.79 22.75
C ASN A 220 0.43 11.90 21.26
N PRO A 221 -0.62 12.67 20.90
CA PRO A 221 -0.98 12.92 19.51
C PRO A 221 0.19 13.41 18.66
N GLY A 222 0.32 12.89 17.44
CA GLY A 222 1.31 13.33 16.45
C GLY A 222 2.73 12.78 16.62
N GLN A 223 3.00 11.93 17.63
CA GLN A 223 4.30 11.26 17.73
C GLN A 223 4.36 10.00 16.85
N GLY A 224 5.53 9.82 16.21
CA GLY A 224 5.79 8.96 15.06
C GLY A 224 5.42 7.47 15.15
N PRO A 225 5.64 6.71 14.05
CA PRO A 225 5.39 5.27 14.04
C PRO A 225 6.19 4.60 15.18
N ALA A 226 5.70 3.45 15.65
CA ALA A 226 6.38 2.65 16.66
C ALA A 226 7.89 2.62 16.39
N LYS A 227 8.71 2.78 17.43
CA LYS A 227 10.10 2.33 17.37
C LYS A 227 10.05 0.83 17.08
N GLY A 228 10.06 0.48 15.80
CA GLY A 228 10.16 -0.90 15.31
C GLY A 228 11.45 -1.54 15.79
#